data_AF-A0A2E6BXK3-F1
#
_entry.id   AF-A0A2E6BXK3-F1
#
_cell.length_a   1.000
_cell.length_b   1.000
_cell.length_c   1.000
_cell.angle_alpha   90.00
_cell.angle_beta   90.00
_cell.angle_gamma   90.00
#
_symmetry.space_group_name_H-M   'P 1'
#
loop_
_entity.id
_entity.type
_entity.pdbx_description
1 polymer ?
#
loop_
_entity_poly.entity_id
_entity_poly.type
_entity_poly.pdbx_seq_one_letter_code
_entity_poly.pdbx_strand_id
1 'polypeptide(L)'
;DLDLSVVCPSGERISFDNKISNCGGRLDIDMNETGNSEEPVENVFWEKDAPKGRYRVFVEHFEKHDSTDVTEFNILVSVEGNPREFKGQISSGDPPQEVCFFDVE
;
A
#
# COMPACT_ATOMS: atom_id res chain seq x y z
N ASP A 1 -4.93 -6.70 10.43
CA ASP A 1 -4.04 -5.70 9.89
C ASP A 1 -3.75 -5.97 8.44
N LEU A 2 -3.88 -4.94 7.61
CA LEU A 2 -3.45 -5.00 6.22
C LEU A 2 -2.40 -3.93 6.01
N ASP A 3 -1.26 -4.32 5.46
CA ASP A 3 -0.18 -3.38 5.16
C ASP A 3 -0.21 -3.00 3.69
N LEU A 4 -0.05 -1.70 3.42
CA LEU A 4 0.21 -1.18 2.09
C LEU A 4 1.73 -1.05 1.88
N SER A 5 2.23 -1.58 0.77
CA SER A 5 3.58 -1.26 0.32
C SER A 5 3.66 -0.91 -1.15
N VAL A 6 4.60 -0.02 -1.48
CA VAL A 6 4.85 0.42 -2.85
C VAL A 6 6.32 0.26 -3.18
N VAL A 7 6.62 -0.44 -4.27
CA VAL A 7 7.99 -0.55 -4.80
C VAL A 7 8.21 0.55 -5.83
N CYS A 8 9.16 1.46 -5.55
CA CYS A 8 9.58 2.53 -6.45
C CYS A 8 10.31 1.96 -7.69
N PRO A 9 10.48 2.74 -8.77
CA PRO A 9 11.25 2.35 -9.95
C PRO A 9 12.70 1.93 -9.65
N SER A 10 13.29 2.47 -8.58
CA SER A 10 14.63 2.10 -8.09
C SER A 10 14.70 0.69 -7.49
N GLY A 11 13.55 0.07 -7.21
CA GLY A 11 13.44 -1.17 -6.44
C GLY A 11 13.31 -0.96 -4.93
N GLU A 12 13.45 0.28 -4.44
CA GLU A 12 13.22 0.60 -3.03
C GLU A 12 11.74 0.45 -2.67
N ARG A 13 11.45 -0.17 -1.52
CA ARG A 13 10.08 -0.37 -1.03
C ARG A 13 9.76 0.68 0.03
N ILE A 14 8.62 1.35 -0.15
CA ILE A 14 7.93 2.12 0.89
C ILE A 14 6.99 1.15 1.60
N SER A 15 7.14 1.02 2.92
CA SER A 15 6.35 0.12 3.77
C SER A 15 6.46 0.58 5.22
N PHE A 16 5.82 -0.14 6.15
CA PHE A 16 5.94 0.10 7.59
C PHE A 16 7.41 0.25 8.07
N ASP A 17 8.29 -0.66 7.67
CA ASP A 17 9.71 -0.65 8.03
C ASP A 17 10.54 0.45 7.34
N ASN A 18 10.03 1.01 6.24
CA ASN A 18 10.68 2.07 5.47
C ASN A 18 9.67 3.13 5.03
N LYS A 19 9.19 3.90 6.01
CA LYS A 19 8.10 4.87 5.79
C LYS A 19 8.49 6.05 4.89
N ILE A 20 9.78 6.30 4.65
CA ILE A 20 10.26 7.39 3.79
C ILE A 20 11.30 6.83 2.84
N SER A 21 10.97 6.78 1.55
CA SER A 21 11.88 6.30 0.51
C SER A 21 12.77 7.42 -0.02
N ASN A 22 13.96 7.08 -0.53
CA ASN A 22 14.80 8.01 -1.28
C ASN A 22 14.12 8.49 -2.57
N CYS A 23 13.08 7.78 -3.03
CA CYS A 23 12.22 8.17 -4.13
C CYS A 23 11.21 9.28 -3.75
N GLY A 24 11.28 9.80 -2.52
CA GLY A 24 10.48 10.92 -2.02
C GLY A 24 9.06 10.56 -1.56
N GLY A 25 8.69 9.30 -1.71
CA GLY A 25 7.38 8.78 -1.29
C GLY A 25 7.37 8.46 0.19
N ARG A 26 6.22 8.64 0.82
CA ARG A 26 6.02 8.47 2.26
C ARG A 26 4.78 7.64 2.55
N LEU A 27 4.90 6.66 3.46
CA LEU A 27 3.77 6.08 4.19
C LEU A 27 3.44 7.01 5.36
N ASP A 28 2.28 7.64 5.36
CA ASP A 28 1.95 8.73 6.30
C ASP A 28 0.78 8.46 7.21
N ILE A 29 -0.18 7.67 6.74
CA ILE A 29 -1.24 7.11 7.55
C ILE A 29 -1.02 5.61 7.57
N ASP A 30 -0.90 5.11 8.78
CA ASP A 30 -0.96 3.71 9.17
C ASP A 30 -1.85 3.68 10.41
N MET A 31 -3.08 3.20 10.24
CA MET A 31 -4.12 3.35 11.27
C MET A 31 -3.90 2.41 12.45
N ASN A 32 -3.24 1.28 12.23
CA ASN A 32 -3.08 0.23 13.23
C ASN A 32 -1.67 0.18 13.86
N GLU A 33 -0.73 1.04 13.46
CA GLU A 33 0.60 1.13 14.09
C GLU A 33 0.55 1.24 15.63
N THR A 34 -0.43 1.95 16.20
CA THR A 34 -0.53 2.17 17.67
C THR A 34 -1.88 1.78 18.28
N GLY A 35 -2.77 1.16 17.51
CA GLY A 35 -4.14 0.86 17.92
C GLY A 35 -4.78 -0.23 17.05
N ASN A 36 -6.04 -0.54 17.33
CA ASN A 36 -6.80 -1.53 16.55
C ASN A 36 -8.06 -0.86 16.00
N SER A 37 -8.12 -0.70 14.68
CA SER A 37 -9.32 -0.33 13.92
C SER A 37 -9.79 -1.51 13.08
N GLU A 38 -11.10 -1.73 13.04
CA GLU A 38 -11.74 -2.68 12.11
C GLU A 38 -11.89 -2.11 10.70
N GLU A 39 -11.67 -0.80 10.53
CA GLU A 39 -11.60 -0.10 9.23
C GLU A 39 -10.22 0.57 9.10
N PRO A 40 -9.13 -0.20 8.93
CA PRO A 40 -7.79 0.38 8.81
C PRO A 40 -7.62 1.11 7.47
N VAL A 41 -6.87 2.21 7.51
CA VAL A 41 -6.53 3.02 6.34
C VAL A 41 -5.02 3.16 6.30
N GLU A 42 -4.43 2.74 5.18
CA GLU A 42 -3.02 2.92 4.84
C GLU A 42 -2.90 3.88 3.66
N ASN A 43 -1.95 4.82 3.72
CA ASN A 43 -1.74 5.77 2.62
C ASN A 43 -0.26 6.00 2.31
N VAL A 44 0.08 5.86 1.02
CA VAL A 44 1.39 6.22 0.48
C VAL A 44 1.22 7.36 -0.51
N PHE A 45 2.00 8.43 -0.33
CA PHE A 45 1.93 9.61 -1.18
C PHE A 45 3.30 10.24 -1.45
N TRP A 46 3.34 11.14 -2.43
CA TRP A 46 4.49 12.00 -2.71
C TRP A 46 4.08 13.47 -2.58
N GLU A 47 4.80 14.24 -1.75
CA GLU A 47 4.58 15.70 -1.60
C GLU A 47 4.98 16.49 -2.85
N LYS A 48 5.95 15.97 -3.59
CA LYS A 48 6.48 16.51 -4.84
C LYS A 48 6.25 15.50 -5.97
N ASP A 49 6.71 15.83 -7.16
CA ASP A 49 6.65 14.90 -8.29
C ASP A 49 7.36 13.59 -7.96
N ALA A 50 6.63 12.48 -8.12
CA ALA A 50 7.19 11.14 -8.03
C ALA A 50 8.19 10.92 -9.18
N PRO A 51 9.33 10.26 -8.94
CA PRO A 51 10.27 9.90 -10.00
C PRO A 51 9.61 9.13 -11.16
N LYS A 52 10.08 9.37 -12.37
CA LYS A 52 9.58 8.64 -13.55
C LYS A 52 9.89 7.16 -13.46
N GLY A 53 8.98 6.34 -13.98
CA GLY A 53 9.12 4.90 -14.10
C GLY A 53 7.98 4.12 -13.48
N ARG A 54 8.19 2.80 -13.35
CA ARG A 54 7.17 1.86 -12.89
C ARG A 54 7.16 1.70 -11.38
N TYR A 55 5.97 1.85 -10.81
CA TYR A 55 5.65 1.55 -9.42
C TYR A 55 4.77 0.31 -9.34
N ARG A 56 4.95 -0.49 -8.28
CA ARG A 56 4.14 -1.69 -8.01
C ARG A 56 3.54 -1.59 -6.61
N VAL A 57 2.23 -1.81 -6.51
CA VAL A 57 1.46 -1.69 -5.27
C VAL A 57 1.13 -3.07 -4.74
N PHE A 58 1.39 -3.30 -3.46
CA PHE A 58 1.16 -4.55 -2.78
C PHE A 58 0.28 -4.37 -1.55
N VAL A 59 -0.49 -5.41 -1.25
CA VAL A 59 -1.21 -5.58 0.01
C VAL A 59 -0.70 -6.85 0.68
N GLU A 60 -0.44 -6.76 1.98
CA GLU A 60 0.05 -7.86 2.82
C GLU A 60 -0.88 -8.03 4.03
N HIS A 61 -1.15 -9.28 4.45
CA HIS A 61 -1.94 -9.56 5.66
C HIS A 61 -0.98 -9.75 6.84
N PHE A 62 -0.75 -8.69 7.62
CA PHE A 62 0.29 -8.67 8.66
C PHE A 62 -0.15 -9.38 9.94
N GLU A 63 -1.28 -8.98 10.52
CA GLU A 63 -1.83 -9.60 11.73
C GLU A 63 -3.32 -9.90 11.58
N LYS A 64 -3.76 -11.04 12.10
CA LYS A 64 -5.17 -11.42 12.13
C LYS A 64 -5.81 -10.97 13.46
N HIS A 65 -6.67 -9.95 13.41
CA HIS A 65 -7.37 -9.44 14.61
C HIS A 65 -8.77 -10.03 14.84
N ASP A 66 -9.33 -10.73 13.86
CA ASP A 66 -10.61 -11.44 14.00
C ASP A 66 -10.49 -12.87 13.44
N SER A 67 -11.36 -13.77 13.87
CA SER A 67 -11.50 -15.14 13.37
C SER A 67 -11.91 -15.21 11.88
N THR A 68 -12.54 -14.15 11.37
CA THR A 68 -13.02 -14.04 9.98
C THR A 68 -11.86 -13.97 8.98
N ASP A 69 -12.01 -14.72 7.90
CA ASP A 69 -11.06 -14.85 6.78
C ASP A 69 -11.91 -15.22 5.56
N VAL A 70 -11.85 -14.55 4.41
CA VAL A 70 -10.86 -13.57 3.92
C VAL A 70 -11.05 -12.13 4.40
N THR A 71 -9.99 -11.31 4.35
CA THR A 71 -10.08 -9.85 4.52
C THR A 71 -10.20 -9.18 3.15
N GLU A 72 -11.31 -8.50 2.91
CA GLU A 72 -11.54 -7.70 1.70
C GLU A 72 -10.84 -6.34 1.80
N PHE A 73 -10.35 -5.82 0.68
CA PHE A 73 -9.70 -4.51 0.61
C PHE A 73 -10.06 -3.74 -0.66
N ASN A 74 -9.84 -2.43 -0.61
CA ASN A 74 -9.97 -1.53 -1.73
C ASN A 74 -8.77 -0.57 -1.79
N ILE A 75 -8.14 -0.45 -2.96
CA ILE A 75 -7.01 0.43 -3.22
C ILE A 75 -7.40 1.48 -4.24
N LEU A 76 -7.18 2.75 -3.88
CA LEU A 76 -7.29 3.88 -4.80
C LEU A 76 -5.88 4.35 -5.20
N VAL A 77 -5.57 4.32 -6.49
CA VAL A 77 -4.32 4.85 -7.04
C VAL A 77 -4.62 6.07 -7.89
N SER A 78 -4.08 7.23 -7.54
CA SER A 78 -4.18 8.46 -8.33
C SER A 78 -2.82 8.83 -8.91
N VAL A 79 -2.72 8.82 -10.24
CA VAL A 79 -1.53 9.27 -10.98
C VAL A 79 -1.93 10.47 -11.82
N GLU A 80 -1.24 11.60 -11.63
CA GLU A 80 -1.53 12.85 -12.35
C GLU A 80 -3.02 13.27 -12.28
N GLY A 81 -3.67 13.03 -11.13
CA GLY A 81 -5.07 13.36 -10.91
C GLY A 81 -6.08 12.39 -11.53
N ASN A 82 -5.64 11.26 -12.08
CA ASN A 82 -6.51 10.21 -12.63
C ASN A 82 -6.63 9.03 -11.65
N PRO A 83 -7.70 8.98 -10.84
CA PRO A 83 -7.90 7.89 -9.89
C PRO A 83 -8.33 6.59 -10.58
N ARG A 84 -7.83 5.47 -10.06
CA ARG A 84 -8.24 4.10 -10.40
C ARG A 84 -8.47 3.31 -9.12
N GLU A 85 -9.54 2.53 -9.10
CA GLU A 85 -9.95 1.71 -7.95
C GLU A 85 -9.68 0.23 -8.24
N PHE A 86 -9.11 -0.48 -7.26
CA PHE A 86 -8.81 -1.90 -7.33
C PHE A 86 -9.33 -2.59 -6.07
N LYS A 87 -10.24 -3.55 -6.25
CA LYS A 87 -10.79 -4.36 -5.15
C LYS A 87 -10.13 -5.72 -5.13
N GLY A 88 -9.92 -6.26 -3.94
CA GLY A 88 -9.35 -7.57 -3.76
C GLY A 88 -9.68 -8.15 -2.39
N GLN A 89 -9.13 -9.33 -2.15
CA GLN A 89 -9.25 -10.04 -0.88
C GLN A 89 -7.93 -10.78 -0.65
N ILE A 90 -7.50 -10.89 0.60
CA ILE A 90 -6.30 -11.61 1.00
C ILE A 90 -6.58 -12.39 2.28
N SER A 91 -6.03 -13.60 2.37
CA SER A 91 -6.17 -14.46 3.55
C SER A 91 -4.96 -14.34 4.46
N SER A 92 -5.13 -14.69 5.73
CA SER A 92 -3.99 -14.77 6.64
C SER A 92 -3.00 -15.84 6.21
N GLY A 93 -1.73 -15.46 6.06
CA GLY A 93 -0.65 -16.35 5.59
C GLY A 93 -0.51 -16.45 4.07
N ASP A 94 -1.36 -15.78 3.30
CA ASP A 94 -1.12 -15.60 1.86
C ASP A 94 0.17 -14.78 1.64
N PRO A 95 0.93 -15.05 0.56
CA PRO A 95 2.05 -14.19 0.21
C PRO A 95 1.55 -12.78 -0.17
N PRO A 96 2.42 -11.75 -0.05
CA PRO A 96 2.13 -10.40 -0.53
C PRO A 96 1.51 -10.39 -1.93
N GLN A 97 0.34 -9.76 -2.07
CA GLN A 97 -0.37 -9.68 -3.34
C GLN A 97 0.00 -8.40 -4.06
N GLU A 98 0.55 -8.50 -5.29
CA GLU A 98 0.60 -7.35 -6.19
C GLU A 98 -0.80 -7.02 -6.69
N VAL A 99 -1.33 -5.87 -6.28
CA VAL A 99 -2.68 -5.44 -6.64
C VAL A 99 -2.69 -4.79 -8.02
N CYS A 100 -1.71 -3.91 -8.28
CA CYS A 100 -1.55 -3.24 -9.56
C CYS A 100 -0.15 -2.68 -9.72
N PHE A 101 0.15 -2.20 -10.93
CA PHE A 101 1.28 -1.33 -11.20
C PHE A 101 0.82 -0.08 -11.95
N PHE A 102 1.66 0.96 -11.90
CA PHE A 102 1.44 2.19 -12.66
C PHE A 102 2.77 2.79 -13.08
N ASP A 103 2.74 3.54 -14.18
CA ASP A 103 3.89 4.24 -14.71
C ASP A 103 3.70 5.75 -14.48
N VAL A 104 4.77 6.44 -14.09
CA VAL A 104 4.86 7.92 -14.01
C VAL A 104 5.77 8.39 -15.14
N GLU A 105 5.31 9.34 -15.94
CA GLU A 105 5.94 9.78 -17.21
C GLU A 105 6.62 11.14 -17.16
#